data_AF-A0A511R5M8-F1
#
_entry.id   AF-A0A511R5M8-F1
#
_cell.length_a   1.000
_cell.length_b   1.000
_cell.length_c   1.000
_cell.angle_alpha   90.00
_cell.angle_beta   90.00
_cell.angle_gamma   90.00
#
_symmetry.space_group_name_H-M   'P 1'
#
loop_
_entity.id
_entity.type
_entity.pdbx_description
1 polymer ?
#
loop_
_entity_poly.entity_id
_entity_poly.type
_entity_poly.pdbx_seq_one_letter_code
_entity_poly.pdbx_strand_id
1 'polypeptide(L)'
;MQERNEVQDRARLVLQMVSQDLILAGSSRFIRGNEVRFDAANWVSCAPGTPCLTGTDDSERDTFVTRYHTSLYPNGQECRSIGYSFSGTTLLRADVPCSQAPTGAIVASSYREFAPDITQLNIRYVCGDAAATEVGLPSGCIAVANPTERFVRAALVTVTATSPQGTYTYTIAQRVPIRNLKTDEVL
;
A
#
# COMPACT_ATOMS: atom_id res chain seq x y z
N MET A 1 16.03 13.88 24.65
CA MET A 1 16.51 13.75 23.25
C MET A 1 16.28 12.36 22.70
N GLN A 2 16.63 11.30 23.43
CA GLN A 2 16.44 9.91 23.00
C GLN A 2 15.00 9.58 22.57
N GLU A 3 14.00 9.82 23.44
CA GLU A 3 12.59 9.55 23.13
C GLU A 3 12.07 10.31 21.89
N ARG A 4 12.47 11.57 21.72
CA ARG A 4 12.14 12.35 20.51
C ARG A 4 12.72 11.71 19.25
N ASN A 5 13.96 11.20 19.31
CA ASN A 5 14.59 10.54 18.17
C ASN A 5 13.89 9.22 17.85
N GLU A 6 13.55 8.42 18.87
CA GLU A 6 12.79 7.17 18.71
C GLU A 6 11.43 7.41 18.01
N VAL A 7 10.70 8.45 18.41
CA VAL A 7 9.42 8.81 17.76
C VAL A 7 9.63 9.20 16.29
N GLN A 8 10.68 9.97 15.98
CA GLN A 8 11.00 10.33 14.58
C GLN A 8 11.37 9.12 13.74
N ASP A 9 12.25 8.27 14.25
CA ASP A 9 12.76 7.11 13.51
C ASP A 9 11.65 6.10 13.26
N ARG A 10 10.73 5.94 14.21
CA ARG A 10 9.53 5.11 14.02
C ARG A 10 8.62 5.63 12.91
N ALA A 11 8.33 6.93 12.87
CA ALA A 11 7.51 7.49 11.78
C ALA A 11 8.21 7.33 10.42
N ARG A 12 9.53 7.52 10.36
CA ARG A 12 10.34 7.31 9.15
C ARG A 12 10.31 5.85 8.69
N LEU A 13 10.46 4.91 9.62
CA LEU A 13 10.39 3.47 9.34
C LEU A 13 9.03 3.10 8.74
N VAL A 14 7.94 3.58 9.33
CA VAL A 14 6.58 3.33 8.84
C VAL A 14 6.41 3.91 7.44
N LEU A 15 6.77 5.18 7.25
CA LEU A 15 6.66 5.85 5.95
C LEU A 15 7.47 5.12 4.87
N GLN A 16 8.70 4.71 5.19
CA GLN A 16 9.56 3.98 4.26
C GLN A 16 8.93 2.66 3.83
N MET A 17 8.41 1.88 4.77
CA MET A 17 7.82 0.57 4.47
C MET A 17 6.54 0.71 3.63
N VAL A 18 5.62 1.59 4.06
CA VAL A 18 4.39 1.88 3.31
C VAL A 18 4.71 2.37 1.91
N SER A 19 5.71 3.24 1.77
CA SER A 19 6.15 3.74 0.46
C SER A 19 6.68 2.62 -0.44
N GLN A 20 7.48 1.69 0.09
CA GLN A 20 8.00 0.56 -0.70
C GLN A 20 6.87 -0.34 -1.20
N ASP A 21 5.91 -0.68 -0.34
CA ASP A 21 4.78 -1.53 -0.71
C ASP A 21 3.86 -0.84 -1.74
N LEU A 22 3.63 0.47 -1.61
CA LEU A 22 2.86 1.24 -2.59
C LEU A 22 3.59 1.42 -3.93
N ILE A 23 4.92 1.57 -3.93
CA ILE A 23 5.71 1.63 -5.18
C ILE A 23 5.59 0.31 -5.97
N LEU A 24 5.55 -0.82 -5.27
CA LEU A 24 5.44 -2.14 -5.88
C LEU A 24 4.01 -2.50 -6.27
N ALA A 25 3.00 -1.83 -5.69
CA ALA A 25 1.58 -2.09 -5.96
C ALA A 25 1.30 -2.24 -7.46
N GLY A 26 0.68 -3.37 -7.82
CA GLY A 26 0.34 -3.69 -9.20
C GLY A 26 1.47 -4.26 -10.05
N SER A 27 2.68 -4.46 -9.52
CA SER A 27 3.75 -5.13 -10.28
C SER A 27 3.30 -6.54 -10.63
N SER A 28 3.08 -6.83 -11.91
CA SER A 28 2.60 -8.16 -12.35
C SER A 28 3.73 -9.11 -12.74
N ARG A 29 4.94 -8.57 -12.95
CA ARG A 29 6.10 -9.30 -13.45
C ARG A 29 7.18 -9.48 -12.39
N PHE A 30 7.96 -10.54 -12.51
CA PHE A 30 9.10 -10.85 -11.64
C PHE A 30 10.21 -11.53 -12.44
N ILE A 31 11.39 -11.67 -11.85
CA ILE A 31 12.56 -12.31 -12.48
C ILE A 31 12.86 -13.64 -11.79
N ARG A 32 12.99 -14.71 -12.59
CA ARG A 32 13.48 -16.03 -12.16
C ARG A 32 14.31 -16.67 -13.25
N GLY A 33 15.44 -17.28 -12.85
CA GLY A 33 16.32 -17.94 -13.82
C GLY A 33 16.78 -17.00 -14.94
N ASN A 34 16.97 -15.71 -14.63
CA ASN A 34 17.30 -14.66 -15.60
C ASN A 34 16.22 -14.35 -16.66
N GLU A 35 14.98 -14.78 -16.43
CA GLU A 35 13.83 -14.52 -17.30
C GLU A 35 12.78 -13.67 -16.59
N VAL A 36 12.13 -12.76 -17.34
CA VAL A 36 10.94 -12.05 -16.88
C VAL A 36 9.74 -12.97 -17.00
N ARG A 37 9.05 -13.20 -15.88
CA ARG A 37 7.90 -14.10 -15.77
C ARG A 37 6.65 -13.36 -15.32
N PHE A 38 5.51 -13.98 -15.62
CA PHE A 38 4.17 -13.57 -15.24
C PHE A 38 3.43 -14.81 -14.74
N ASP A 39 2.82 -14.73 -13.55
CA ASP A 39 1.98 -15.81 -13.02
C ASP A 39 0.51 -15.40 -13.12
N ALA A 40 -0.12 -15.81 -14.23
CA ALA A 40 -1.53 -15.54 -14.48
C ALA A 40 -2.46 -16.24 -13.46
N ALA A 41 -2.04 -17.39 -12.90
CA ALA A 41 -2.88 -18.16 -11.98
C ALA A 41 -3.01 -17.49 -10.61
N ASN A 42 -2.04 -16.66 -10.24
CA ASN A 42 -2.06 -15.85 -9.03
C ASN A 42 -2.02 -14.34 -9.37
N TRP A 43 -2.55 -13.92 -10.51
CA TRP A 43 -2.71 -12.49 -10.81
C TRP A 43 -4.18 -12.06 -10.77
N VAL A 44 -4.40 -10.85 -10.25
CA VAL A 44 -5.69 -10.17 -10.28
C VAL A 44 -5.44 -8.79 -10.91
N SER A 45 -6.12 -8.53 -12.05
CA SER A 45 -5.92 -7.31 -12.85
C SER A 45 -6.20 -6.06 -12.04
N CYS A 46 -5.29 -5.09 -11.98
CA CYS A 46 -5.48 -3.85 -11.23
C CYS A 46 -6.60 -2.93 -11.78
N ALA A 47 -7.07 -3.15 -13.00
CA ALA A 47 -8.07 -2.32 -13.66
C ALA A 47 -9.19 -3.12 -14.35
N PRO A 48 -10.40 -2.53 -14.52
CA PRO A 48 -10.88 -1.32 -13.83
C PRO A 48 -11.39 -1.66 -12.42
N GLY A 49 -11.27 -0.75 -11.45
CA GLY A 49 -11.89 -0.95 -10.10
C GLY A 49 -10.97 -1.34 -8.94
N THR A 50 -9.64 -1.29 -9.13
CA THR A 50 -8.58 -1.47 -8.12
C THR A 50 -8.61 -2.75 -7.27
N PRO A 51 -8.69 -3.97 -7.84
CA PRO A 51 -8.68 -5.20 -7.03
C PRO A 51 -7.28 -5.61 -6.55
N CYS A 52 -6.21 -4.96 -7.04
CA CYS A 52 -4.84 -5.15 -6.53
C CYS A 52 -4.41 -4.06 -5.52
N LEU A 53 -5.22 -3.02 -5.30
CA LEU A 53 -4.99 -1.96 -4.32
C LEU A 53 -6.33 -1.49 -3.75
N THR A 54 -6.64 -1.83 -2.51
CA THR A 54 -7.87 -1.40 -1.82
C THR A 54 -7.52 -0.73 -0.51
N GLY A 55 -8.47 -0.06 0.11
CA GLY A 55 -8.27 0.56 1.42
C GLY A 55 -9.56 1.09 2.03
N THR A 56 -9.43 1.71 3.19
CA THR A 56 -10.48 2.46 3.88
C THR A 56 -10.05 3.90 4.06
N ASP A 57 -11.00 4.83 4.07
CA ASP A 57 -10.80 6.26 4.36
C ASP A 57 -11.35 6.51 5.77
N ASP A 58 -10.50 6.29 6.76
CA ASP A 58 -10.71 6.66 8.15
C ASP A 58 -9.67 7.74 8.41
N SER A 59 -10.08 9.01 8.34
CA SER A 59 -9.24 10.23 8.30
C SER A 59 -7.92 10.23 9.10
N GLU A 60 -7.82 9.42 10.15
CA GLU A 60 -6.59 9.20 10.91
C GLU A 60 -5.97 7.80 10.72
N ARG A 61 -6.76 6.75 10.49
CA ARG A 61 -6.34 5.34 10.52
C ARG A 61 -6.73 4.61 9.25
N ASP A 62 -6.30 5.15 8.13
CA ASP A 62 -6.49 4.50 6.84
C ASP A 62 -5.86 3.11 6.85
N THR A 63 -6.56 2.18 6.21
CA THR A 63 -6.04 0.84 5.92
C THR A 63 -5.80 0.75 4.43
N PHE A 64 -4.88 -0.13 4.03
CA PHE A 64 -4.81 -0.54 2.64
C PHE A 64 -4.32 -1.98 2.51
N VAL A 65 -4.73 -2.61 1.42
CA VAL A 65 -4.21 -3.89 0.96
C VAL A 65 -3.71 -3.71 -0.46
N THR A 66 -2.51 -4.19 -0.74
CA THR A 66 -1.92 -4.18 -2.08
C THR A 66 -1.42 -5.56 -2.47
N ARG A 67 -1.40 -5.84 -3.78
CA ARG A 67 -0.86 -7.07 -4.37
C ARG A 67 0.24 -6.71 -5.38
N TYR A 68 1.34 -7.47 -5.33
CA TYR A 68 2.42 -7.35 -6.30
C TYR A 68 3.20 -8.66 -6.42
N HIS A 69 3.80 -8.86 -7.58
CA HIS A 69 4.86 -9.83 -7.84
C HIS A 69 6.22 -9.20 -7.63
N THR A 70 7.11 -9.95 -6.99
CA THR A 70 8.49 -9.53 -6.75
C THR A 70 9.47 -10.69 -6.84
N SER A 71 10.70 -10.39 -7.25
CA SER A 71 11.81 -11.35 -7.29
C SER A 71 12.45 -11.58 -5.92
N LEU A 72 12.08 -10.81 -4.90
CA LEU A 72 12.73 -10.82 -3.58
C LEU A 72 12.38 -12.04 -2.72
N TYR A 73 11.29 -12.73 -3.03
CA TYR A 73 10.87 -13.95 -2.32
C TYR A 73 11.44 -15.21 -3.00
N PRO A 74 11.38 -16.40 -2.37
CA PRO A 74 11.74 -17.68 -3.00
C PRO A 74 10.77 -18.12 -4.09
N ASN A 75 11.14 -19.18 -4.83
CA ASN A 75 10.31 -19.76 -5.88
C ASN A 75 8.94 -20.23 -5.32
N GLY A 76 7.85 -19.85 -5.99
CA GLY A 76 6.47 -20.16 -5.58
C GLY A 76 5.87 -19.19 -4.57
N GLN A 77 6.58 -18.12 -4.21
CA GLN A 77 6.12 -17.08 -3.27
C GLN A 77 6.29 -15.65 -3.81
N GLU A 78 6.48 -15.51 -5.12
CA GLU A 78 6.69 -14.24 -5.82
C GLU A 78 5.53 -13.27 -5.63
N CYS A 79 4.31 -13.80 -5.66
CA CYS A 79 3.11 -13.02 -5.46
C CYS A 79 2.92 -12.75 -3.96
N ARG A 80 2.92 -11.47 -3.58
CA ARG A 80 2.67 -10.99 -2.23
C ARG A 80 1.37 -10.21 -2.16
N SER A 81 0.62 -10.45 -1.08
CA SER A 81 -0.45 -9.57 -0.63
C SER A 81 -0.01 -8.95 0.69
N ILE A 82 0.06 -7.62 0.68
CA ILE A 82 0.46 -6.81 1.84
C ILE A 82 -0.74 -6.06 2.35
N GLY A 83 -0.93 -6.04 3.66
CA GLY A 83 -2.01 -5.28 4.29
C GLY A 83 -1.54 -4.50 5.49
N TYR A 84 -2.17 -3.35 5.72
CA TYR A 84 -2.00 -2.53 6.91
C TYR A 84 -3.35 -2.39 7.64
N SER A 85 -3.33 -2.50 8.96
CA SER A 85 -4.50 -2.25 9.81
C SER A 85 -4.07 -1.66 11.15
N PHE A 86 -5.03 -1.22 11.95
CA PHE A 86 -4.77 -0.74 13.31
C PHE A 86 -5.35 -1.68 14.37
N SER A 87 -4.64 -1.77 15.49
CA SER A 87 -5.15 -2.24 16.78
C SER A 87 -4.88 -1.16 17.82
N GLY A 88 -5.87 -0.30 18.08
CA GLY A 88 -5.62 0.94 18.81
C GLY A 88 -4.65 1.84 18.03
N THR A 89 -3.59 2.31 18.69
CA THR A 89 -2.50 3.08 18.07
C THR A 89 -1.37 2.19 17.54
N THR A 90 -1.51 0.87 17.63
CA THR A 90 -0.51 -0.05 17.05
C THR A 90 -0.84 -0.30 15.58
N LEU A 91 0.07 0.11 14.71
CA LEU A 91 0.02 -0.23 13.29
C LEU A 91 0.46 -1.68 13.12
N LEU A 92 -0.40 -2.45 12.45
CA LEU A 92 -0.16 -3.84 12.09
C LEU A 92 0.16 -3.93 10.60
N ARG A 93 1.05 -4.86 10.24
CA ARG A 93 1.35 -5.22 8.85
C ARG A 93 1.17 -6.73 8.66
N ALA A 94 0.61 -7.12 7.54
CA ALA A 94 0.61 -8.50 7.07
C ALA A 94 1.36 -8.60 5.74
N ASP A 95 2.08 -9.70 5.56
CA ASP A 95 2.82 -10.01 4.34
C ASP A 95 2.67 -11.50 4.07
N VAL A 96 1.78 -11.85 3.14
CA VAL A 96 1.41 -13.24 2.87
C VAL A 96 1.58 -13.56 1.39
N PRO A 97 1.86 -14.82 1.03
CA PRO A 97 1.71 -15.26 -0.35
C PRO A 97 0.30 -14.96 -0.82
N CYS A 98 0.18 -14.55 -2.07
CA CYS A 98 -1.14 -14.36 -2.65
C CYS A 98 -1.94 -15.67 -2.65
N SER A 99 -3.25 -15.56 -2.44
CA SER A 99 -4.19 -16.64 -2.72
C SER A 99 -4.85 -16.43 -4.08
N GLN A 100 -5.44 -17.51 -4.63
CA GLN A 100 -6.25 -17.45 -5.84
C GLN A 100 -7.60 -16.75 -5.63
N ALA A 101 -7.99 -16.44 -4.39
CA ALA A 101 -9.21 -15.70 -4.12
C ALA A 101 -9.06 -14.25 -4.63
N PRO A 102 -9.99 -13.77 -5.48
CA PRO A 102 -9.94 -12.42 -6.05
C PRO A 102 -10.25 -11.30 -5.05
N THR A 103 -10.56 -11.63 -3.79
CA THR A 103 -10.86 -10.67 -2.74
C THR A 103 -9.74 -10.62 -1.72
N GLY A 104 -9.00 -9.50 -1.74
CA GLY A 104 -7.85 -9.16 -0.91
C GLY A 104 -8.15 -8.98 0.59
N ALA A 105 -8.87 -9.91 1.20
CA ALA A 105 -8.97 -9.99 2.66
C ALA A 105 -7.84 -10.89 3.17
N ILE A 106 -6.77 -10.26 3.65
CA ILE A 106 -5.75 -10.98 4.43
C ILE A 106 -6.40 -11.40 5.75
N VAL A 107 -6.26 -12.67 6.11
CA VAL A 107 -6.83 -13.21 7.35
C VAL A 107 -6.29 -12.39 8.53
N ALA A 108 -7.16 -11.96 9.45
CA ALA A 108 -6.79 -11.11 10.58
C ALA A 108 -5.64 -11.71 11.43
N SER A 109 -5.59 -13.04 11.57
CA SER A 109 -4.52 -13.76 12.27
C SER A 109 -3.16 -13.71 11.58
N SER A 110 -3.05 -13.15 10.37
CA SER A 110 -1.79 -12.95 9.64
C SER A 110 -1.14 -11.59 9.95
N TYR A 111 -1.89 -10.65 10.51
CA TYR A 111 -1.36 -9.35 10.90
C TYR A 111 -0.45 -9.48 12.12
N ARG A 112 0.69 -8.79 12.06
CA ARG A 112 1.67 -8.71 13.14
C ARG A 112 1.90 -7.26 13.49
N GLU A 113 2.27 -7.00 14.74
CA GLU A 113 2.71 -5.68 15.15
C GLU A 113 3.87 -5.23 14.27
N PHE A 114 3.72 -4.03 13.69
CA PHE A 114 4.76 -3.41 12.89
C PHE A 114 5.33 -2.19 13.60
N ALA A 115 4.49 -1.32 14.14
CA ALA A 115 4.92 -0.17 14.92
C ALA A 115 3.87 0.23 15.97
N PRO A 116 4.23 0.38 17.25
CA PRO A 116 3.34 0.93 18.27
C PRO A 116 3.23 2.46 18.17
N ASP A 117 2.25 3.05 18.85
CA ASP A 117 2.01 4.50 18.98
C ASP A 117 2.03 5.30 17.67
N ILE A 118 1.50 4.70 16.60
CA ILE A 118 1.14 5.39 15.38
C ILE A 118 -0.29 5.90 15.55
N THR A 119 -0.45 7.21 15.66
CA THR A 119 -1.76 7.84 15.80
C THR A 119 -2.38 8.16 14.45
N GLN A 120 -1.55 8.29 13.42
CA GLN A 120 -2.03 8.55 12.06
C GLN A 120 -1.28 7.73 11.02
N LEU A 121 -2.04 7.07 10.15
CA LEU A 121 -1.66 6.72 8.79
C LEU A 121 -2.80 7.24 7.91
N ASN A 122 -2.57 8.31 7.17
CA ASN A 122 -3.54 8.86 6.23
C ASN A 122 -2.98 8.80 4.81
N ILE A 123 -3.79 8.35 3.86
CA ILE A 123 -3.41 8.10 2.48
C ILE A 123 -4.44 8.75 1.56
N ARG A 124 -4.01 9.79 0.84
CA ARG A 124 -4.80 10.37 -0.26
C ARG A 124 -4.25 9.84 -1.58
N TYR A 125 -5.10 9.21 -2.37
CA TYR A 125 -4.73 8.65 -3.66
C TYR A 125 -4.90 9.69 -4.75
N VAL A 126 -3.88 9.87 -5.59
CA VAL A 126 -3.88 10.78 -6.73
C VAL A 126 -4.25 9.99 -7.97
N CYS A 127 -5.32 10.38 -8.64
CA CYS A 127 -5.82 9.72 -9.84
C CYS A 127 -4.96 10.00 -11.07
N GLY A 128 -5.10 9.19 -12.12
CA GLY A 128 -4.38 9.28 -13.38
C GLY A 128 -4.75 10.48 -14.26
N ASP A 129 -5.81 11.20 -13.91
CA ASP A 129 -6.41 12.26 -14.69
C ASP A 129 -5.58 13.55 -14.75
N ALA A 130 -5.85 14.39 -15.75
CA ALA A 130 -5.11 15.63 -15.96
C ALA A 130 -5.18 16.57 -14.74
N ALA A 131 -6.30 16.56 -14.00
CA ALA A 131 -6.50 17.40 -12.83
C ALA A 131 -5.77 16.90 -11.57
N ALA A 132 -5.20 15.68 -11.58
CA ALA A 132 -4.56 15.10 -10.41
C ALA A 132 -5.51 14.95 -9.21
N THR A 133 -6.75 14.57 -9.46
CA THR A 133 -7.77 14.52 -8.40
C THR A 133 -7.31 13.63 -7.25
N GLU A 134 -7.49 14.13 -6.03
CA GLU A 134 -7.17 13.40 -4.80
C GLU A 134 -8.42 12.80 -4.18
N VAL A 135 -8.39 11.49 -3.92
CA VAL A 135 -9.50 10.73 -3.35
C VAL A 135 -9.01 9.97 -2.11
N GLY A 136 -9.91 9.68 -1.17
CA GLY A 136 -9.57 8.90 0.03
C GLY A 136 -9.51 7.39 -0.19
N LEU A 137 -10.10 6.91 -1.29
CA LEU A 137 -10.13 5.49 -1.64
C LEU A 137 -9.60 5.29 -3.06
N PRO A 138 -8.84 4.21 -3.33
CA PRO A 138 -8.35 3.91 -4.67
C PRO A 138 -9.49 3.80 -5.71
N SER A 139 -10.63 3.25 -5.28
CA SER A 139 -11.83 3.12 -6.12
C SER A 139 -12.42 4.46 -6.55
N GLY A 140 -12.11 5.56 -5.87
CA GLY A 140 -12.52 6.90 -6.28
C GLY A 140 -11.94 7.33 -7.63
N CYS A 141 -10.81 6.75 -8.05
CA CYS A 141 -10.18 7.08 -9.33
C CYS A 141 -10.85 6.43 -10.55
N ILE A 142 -11.87 5.60 -10.38
CA ILE A 142 -12.60 5.01 -11.51
C ILE A 142 -13.61 5.98 -12.15
N ALA A 143 -14.00 7.02 -11.42
CA ALA A 143 -14.99 8.01 -11.84
C ALA A 143 -14.35 9.13 -12.69
N VAL A 144 -13.69 8.75 -13.79
CA VAL A 144 -13.09 9.72 -14.73
C VAL A 144 -13.65 9.56 -16.14
N ALA A 145 -13.70 10.69 -16.86
CA ALA A 145 -14.26 10.79 -18.21
C ALA A 145 -13.49 9.93 -19.23
N ASN A 146 -12.18 9.83 -19.07
CA ASN A 146 -11.31 9.05 -19.94
C ASN A 146 -10.96 7.68 -19.30
N PRO A 147 -11.33 6.55 -19.93
CA PRO A 147 -11.02 5.22 -19.40
C PRO A 147 -9.53 4.99 -19.11
N THR A 148 -8.64 5.53 -19.93
CA THR A 148 -7.18 5.36 -19.77
C THR A 148 -6.58 6.17 -18.62
N GLU A 149 -7.42 6.81 -17.80
CA GLU A 149 -7.03 7.60 -16.62
C GLU A 149 -7.62 7.00 -15.33
N ARG A 150 -8.36 5.87 -15.43
CA ARG A 150 -9.08 5.19 -14.33
C ARG A 150 -8.16 4.37 -13.41
N PHE A 151 -7.08 4.97 -12.94
CA PHE A 151 -6.14 4.33 -12.03
C PHE A 151 -5.54 5.34 -11.05
N VAL A 152 -4.98 4.82 -9.96
CA VAL A 152 -4.15 5.60 -9.04
C VAL A 152 -2.74 5.72 -9.63
N ARG A 153 -2.17 6.93 -9.64
CA ARG A 153 -0.78 7.18 -10.12
C ARG A 153 0.20 7.53 -9.01
N ALA A 154 -0.31 7.94 -7.85
CA ALA A 154 0.49 8.25 -6.68
C ALA A 154 -0.39 8.19 -5.42
N ALA A 155 0.24 8.17 -4.26
CA ALA A 155 -0.38 8.36 -2.97
C ALA A 155 0.34 9.46 -2.19
N LEU A 156 -0.39 10.31 -1.50
CA LEU A 156 0.14 11.19 -0.46
C LEU A 156 -0.03 10.48 0.86
N VAL A 157 1.08 10.02 1.43
CA VAL A 157 1.10 9.26 2.68
C VAL A 157 1.54 10.19 3.79
N THR A 158 0.72 10.30 4.83
CA THR A 158 1.01 11.05 6.06
C THR A 158 1.06 10.08 7.23
N VAL A 159 2.13 10.12 8.01
CA VAL A 159 2.33 9.28 9.20
C VAL A 159 2.56 10.18 10.39
N THR A 160 1.84 9.93 11.48
CA THR A 160 2.06 10.57 12.78
C THR A 160 2.36 9.51 13.83
N ALA A 161 3.50 9.66 14.51
CA ALA A 161 3.89 8.86 15.65
C ALA A 161 3.93 9.70 16.92
N THR A 162 3.65 9.08 18.07
CA THR A 162 3.63 9.76 19.38
C THR A 162 4.42 8.96 20.41
N SER A 163 5.08 9.63 21.36
CA SER A 163 5.62 8.94 22.55
C SER A 163 4.49 8.29 23.36
N PRO A 164 4.74 7.22 24.14
CA PRO A 164 3.70 6.53 24.92
C PRO A 164 2.87 7.45 25.83
N GLN A 165 3.49 8.49 26.41
CA GLN A 165 2.83 9.47 27.28
C GLN A 165 2.30 10.69 26.51
N GLY A 166 2.33 10.68 25.17
CA GLY A 166 1.87 11.78 24.32
C GLY A 166 2.66 13.09 24.41
N THR A 167 3.85 13.07 25.04
CA THR A 167 4.68 14.27 25.24
C THR A 167 5.37 14.73 23.95
N TYR A 168 5.69 13.80 23.05
CA TYR A 168 6.29 14.09 21.76
C TYR A 168 5.45 13.51 20.63
N THR A 169 5.23 14.34 19.60
CA THR A 169 4.56 13.96 18.36
C THR A 169 5.47 14.32 17.19
N TYR A 170 5.53 13.43 16.21
CA TYR A 170 6.22 13.70 14.95
C TYR A 170 5.37 13.23 13.78
N THR A 171 5.16 14.15 12.84
CA THR A 171 4.42 13.90 11.60
C THR A 171 5.34 14.06 10.41
N ILE A 172 5.27 13.12 9.48
CA ILE A 172 5.99 13.16 8.22
C ILE A 172 5.03 12.79 7.08
N ALA A 173 5.19 13.45 5.94
CA ALA A 173 4.40 13.17 4.76
C ALA A 173 5.29 13.02 3.52
N GLN A 174 4.90 12.14 2.61
CA GLN A 174 5.59 11.93 1.33
C GLN A 174 4.61 11.57 0.22
N ARG A 175 4.90 12.10 -0.97
CA ARG A 175 4.26 11.66 -2.20
C ARG A 175 4.97 10.43 -2.75
N VAL A 176 4.25 9.32 -2.84
CA VAL A 176 4.73 8.02 -3.30
C VAL A 176 4.19 7.75 -4.71
N PRO A 177 5.05 7.59 -5.73
CA PRO A 177 4.58 7.24 -7.07
C PRO A 177 4.13 5.77 -7.12
N ILE A 178 3.01 5.50 -7.80
CA ILE A 178 2.50 4.15 -8.04
C ILE A 178 2.42 3.93 -9.55
N ARG A 179 3.26 3.03 -10.09
CA ARG A 179 3.52 2.97 -11.54
C ARG A 179 2.87 1.80 -12.25
N ASN A 180 2.56 0.72 -11.54
CA ASN A 180 2.21 -0.56 -12.15
C ASN A 180 0.69 -0.81 -12.21
N LEU A 181 -0.14 0.18 -11.89
CA LEU A 181 -1.60 0.02 -11.90
C LEU A 181 -2.22 0.18 -13.31
N LYS A 182 -1.48 0.78 -14.25
CA LYS A 182 -1.92 0.97 -15.65
C LYS A 182 -1.63 -0.25 -16.54
N THR A 183 -0.72 -1.13 -16.13
CA THR A 183 -0.06 -2.08 -17.05
C THR A 183 -0.92 -3.25 -17.51
N ASP A 184 -2.15 -3.40 -17.01
CA ASP A 184 -3.04 -4.52 -17.38
C ASP A 184 -4.01 -4.20 -18.53
N GLU A 185 -4.12 -2.93 -18.98
CA GLU A 185 -4.98 -2.55 -20.12
C GLU A 185 -4.28 -2.62 -21.50
N VAL A 186 -2.99 -2.99 -21.54
CA VAL A 186 -2.17 -3.00 -22.77
C VAL A 186 -1.74 -4.43 -23.15
N LEU A 187 -2.52 -5.44 -22.77
CA LEU A 187 -2.36 -6.83 -23.21
C LEU A 187 -3.50 -7.24 -24.15
#